data_AF-A0A2T2TWG0-F1
#
_entry.id   AF-A0A2T2TWG0-F1
#
_cell.length_a   1.000
_cell.length_b   1.000
_cell.length_c   1.000
_cell.angle_alpha   90.00
_cell.angle_beta   90.00
_cell.angle_gamma   90.00
#
_symmetry.space_group_name_H-M   'P 1'
#
loop_
_entity.id
_entity.type
_entity.pdbx_description
1 polymer ?
#
loop_
_entity_poly.entity_id
_entity_poly.type
_entity_poly.pdbx_seq_one_letter_code
_entity_poly.pdbx_strand_id
1 'polypeptide(L)'
;MLHVGSFVLAVGLLALALYGVDLGTMADAFWEADWRWLPVLVVLVLGSNLCRAWRWQVLIDALQTTPDLETSDGEDPNETNTLEASFSSVMIGYMVNYVAPRLGEIARVANMSARSSFRFSSLFGTVVSERIFDMVVLGMALLSAIGLLFDRIGVLQAQFLGPAWRNVTSLPFGWLLGGGLAL
;
A
#
# COMPACT_ATOMS: atom_id res chain seq x y z
N MET A 1 -0.93 13.56 21.30
CA MET A 1 0.48 13.31 21.66
C MET A 1 1.19 12.31 20.73
N LEU A 2 0.51 11.31 20.14
CA LEU A 2 1.14 10.31 19.25
C LEU A 2 1.62 10.83 17.87
N HIS A 3 0.93 11.81 17.27
CA HIS A 3 1.27 12.35 15.94
C HIS A 3 2.55 13.22 15.90
N VAL A 4 2.97 13.79 17.03
CA VAL A 4 4.20 14.61 17.09
C VAL A 4 5.44 13.74 16.92
N GLY A 5 5.44 12.53 17.48
CA GLY A 5 6.54 11.57 17.35
C GLY A 5 6.77 11.11 15.91
N SER A 6 5.70 10.84 15.15
CA SER A 6 5.82 10.43 13.74
C SER A 6 6.32 11.58 12.85
N PHE A 7 5.91 12.82 13.12
CA PHE A 7 6.41 13.99 12.38
C PHE A 7 7.89 14.26 12.66
N VAL A 8 8.30 14.21 13.93
CA VAL A 8 9.72 14.37 14.31
C VAL A 8 10.56 13.26 13.70
N LEU A 9 10.06 12.02 13.71
CA LEU A 9 10.73 10.88 13.09
C LEU A 9 10.82 11.04 11.55
N ALA A 10 9.73 11.46 10.89
CA ALA A 10 9.74 11.70 9.44
C ALA A 10 10.74 12.80 9.06
N VAL A 11 10.76 13.91 9.78
CA VAL A 11 11.71 15.00 9.57
C VAL A 11 13.15 14.54 9.86
N GLY A 12 13.36 13.78 10.93
CA GLY A 12 14.68 13.25 11.27
C GLY A 12 15.22 12.26 10.23
N LEU A 13 14.37 11.35 9.73
CA LEU A 13 14.73 10.43 8.66
C LEU A 13 14.96 11.15 7.33
N LEU A 14 14.17 12.17 7.01
CA LEU A 14 14.36 12.97 5.81
C LEU A 14 15.68 13.75 5.89
N ALA A 15 15.99 14.35 7.04
CA ALA A 15 17.26 15.04 7.26
C ALA A 15 18.44 14.08 7.14
N LEU A 16 18.34 12.86 7.70
CA LEU A 16 19.36 11.82 7.55
C LEU A 16 19.51 11.35 6.10
N ALA A 17 18.41 11.19 5.37
CA ALA A 17 18.42 10.76 3.98
C ALA A 17 19.04 11.80 3.04
N LEU A 18 18.93 13.10 3.38
CA LEU A 18 19.54 14.20 2.64
C LEU A 18 20.94 14.55 3.17
N TYR A 19 21.34 14.03 4.33
CA TYR A 19 22.64 14.29 4.91
C TYR A 19 23.74 13.66 4.05
N GLY A 20 24.56 14.52 3.44
CA GLY A 20 25.65 14.10 2.55
C GLY A 20 25.25 13.88 1.10
N VAL A 21 24.02 14.23 0.70
CA VAL A 21 23.58 14.16 -0.70
C VAL A 21 23.75 15.52 -1.38
N ASP A 22 24.46 15.52 -2.52
CA ASP A 22 24.57 16.69 -3.39
C ASP A 22 23.27 16.87 -4.19
N LEU A 23 22.53 17.95 -3.90
CA LEU A 23 21.26 18.25 -4.56
C LEU A 23 21.41 18.58 -6.05
N GLY A 24 22.59 19.06 -6.48
CA GLY A 24 22.89 19.29 -7.89
C GLY A 24 22.95 17.97 -8.65
N THR A 25 23.64 16.98 -8.08
CA THR A 25 23.72 15.63 -8.65
C THR A 25 22.35 14.96 -8.74
N MET A 26 21.45 15.21 -7.77
CA MET A 26 20.05 14.76 -7.88
C MET A 26 19.30 15.43 -9.03
N ALA A 27 19.47 16.74 -9.22
CA ALA A 27 18.83 17.48 -10.30
C ALA A 27 19.31 17.01 -11.67
N ASP A 28 20.61 16.77 -11.82
CA ASP A 28 21.22 16.21 -13.03
C ASP A 28 20.64 14.82 -13.33
N ALA A 29 20.50 13.97 -12.31
CA ALA A 29 19.89 12.64 -12.46
C ALA A 29 18.41 12.69 -12.90
N PHE A 30 17.64 13.71 -12.47
CA PHE A 30 16.27 13.92 -12.96
C PHE A 30 16.24 14.35 -14.43
N TRP A 31 17.23 15.13 -14.87
CA TRP A 31 17.30 15.62 -16.25
C TRP A 31 17.79 14.54 -17.22
N GLU A 32 18.74 13.71 -16.79
CA GLU A 32 19.29 12.60 -17.57
C GLU A 32 18.39 11.36 -17.60
N ALA A 33 17.33 11.30 -16.78
CA ALA A 33 16.41 10.18 -16.73
C ALA A 33 15.72 9.90 -18.08
N ASP A 34 15.54 8.63 -18.42
CA ASP A 34 14.83 8.25 -19.65
C ASP A 34 13.31 8.36 -19.47
N TRP A 35 12.77 9.49 -19.93
CA TRP A 35 11.34 9.81 -19.88
C TRP A 35 10.45 8.87 -20.71
N ARG A 36 11.01 8.03 -21.59
CA ARG A 36 10.23 7.05 -22.37
C ARG A 36 9.56 5.99 -21.50
N TRP A 37 10.12 5.73 -20.31
CA TRP A 37 9.54 4.80 -19.35
C TRP A 37 8.37 5.40 -18.56
N LEU A 38 8.25 6.73 -18.51
CA LEU A 38 7.20 7.39 -17.74
C LEU A 38 5.79 7.03 -18.23
N PRO A 39 5.47 7.09 -19.54
CA PRO A 39 4.16 6.64 -20.03
C PRO A 39 3.88 5.16 -19.74
N VAL A 40 4.89 4.30 -19.86
CA VAL A 40 4.74 2.86 -19.57
C VAL A 40 4.38 2.66 -18.09
N LEU A 41 5.08 3.34 -17.18
CA LEU A 41 4.78 3.34 -15.75
C LEU A 41 3.37 3.86 -15.46
N VAL A 42 2.97 4.97 -16.08
CA VAL A 42 1.62 5.54 -15.89
C VAL A 42 0.55 4.55 -16.33
N VAL A 43 0.70 3.92 -17.50
CA VAL A 43 -0.25 2.92 -18.00
C VAL A 43 -0.31 1.70 -17.08
N LEU A 44 0.84 1.19 -16.60
CA LEU A 44 0.88 0.06 -15.68
C LEU A 44 0.24 0.39 -14.33
N VAL A 45 0.47 1.59 -13.79
CA VAL A 45 -0.12 2.04 -12.53
C VAL A 45 -1.63 2.21 -12.67
N LEU A 46 -2.10 2.87 -13.73
CA LEU A 46 -3.54 3.01 -13.99
C LEU A 46 -4.20 1.65 -14.21
N GLY A 47 -3.58 0.77 -15.00
CA GLY A 47 -4.06 -0.59 -15.23
C GLY A 47 -4.13 -1.42 -13.95
N SER A 48 -3.10 -1.36 -13.10
CA SER A 48 -3.10 -2.02 -11.79
C SER A 48 -4.26 -1.55 -10.91
N ASN A 49 -4.53 -0.24 -10.91
CA ASN A 49 -5.63 0.34 -10.15
C ASN A 49 -7.01 0.01 -10.74
N LEU A 50 -7.10 -0.12 -12.06
CA LEU A 50 -8.31 -0.59 -12.73
C LEU A 50 -8.61 -2.04 -12.34
N CYS A 51 -7.62 -2.92 -12.36
CA CYS A 51 -7.77 -4.31 -11.90
C CYS A 51 -8.22 -4.38 -10.44
N ARG A 52 -7.68 -3.49 -9.58
CA ARG A 52 -8.11 -3.39 -8.18
C ARG A 52 -9.57 -2.94 -8.06
N ALA A 53 -9.98 -1.95 -8.85
CA ALA A 53 -11.35 -1.48 -8.89
C ALA A 53 -12.31 -2.58 -9.36
N TRP A 54 -11.96 -3.28 -10.44
CA TRP A 54 -12.73 -4.40 -10.96
C TRP A 54 -12.87 -5.54 -9.95
N ARG A 55 -11.77 -5.95 -9.30
CA ARG A 55 -11.83 -6.97 -8.24
C ARG A 55 -12.78 -6.57 -7.11
N TRP A 56 -12.74 -5.31 -6.70
CA TRP A 56 -13.62 -4.83 -5.65
C TRP A 56 -15.07 -4.75 -6.10
N GLN A 57 -15.32 -4.34 -7.34
CA GLN A 57 -16.67 -4.36 -7.93
C GLN A 57 -17.28 -5.75 -7.86
N VAL A 58 -16.54 -6.80 -8.27
CA VAL A 58 -16.98 -8.20 -8.17
C VAL A 58 -17.32 -8.60 -6.73
N LEU A 59 -16.56 -8.10 -5.75
CA LEU A 59 -16.81 -8.38 -4.33
C LEU A 59 -18.06 -7.66 -3.80
N ILE A 60 -18.36 -6.47 -4.33
CA ILE A 60 -19.59 -5.73 -4.04
C ILE A 60 -20.79 -6.42 -4.70
N ASP A 61 -20.66 -6.88 -5.95
CA ASP A 61 -21.74 -7.58 -6.67
C ASP A 61 -22.17 -8.88 -5.98
N ALA A 62 -21.24 -9.50 -5.23
CA ALA A 62 -21.52 -10.69 -4.42
C ALA A 62 -22.19 -10.37 -3.08
N LEU A 63 -22.34 -9.10 -2.70
CA LEU A 63 -23.09 -8.72 -1.51
C LEU A 63 -24.59 -8.93 -1.75
N GLN A 64 -25.24 -9.65 -0.84
CA GLN A 64 -26.69 -9.70 -0.83
C GLN A 64 -27.23 -8.31 -0.49
N THR A 65 -28.14 -7.80 -1.32
CA THR A 65 -28.89 -6.58 -1.04
C THR A 65 -29.57 -6.75 0.32
N THR A 66 -29.25 -5.86 1.26
CA THR A 66 -29.72 -6.01 2.63
C THR A 66 -31.24 -5.80 2.65
N PRO A 67 -32.04 -6.72 3.21
CA PRO A 67 -33.51 -6.67 3.17
C PRO A 67 -34.11 -5.36 3.71
N ASP A 68 -33.41 -4.72 4.65
CA ASP A 68 -33.87 -3.52 5.34
C ASP A 68 -33.84 -2.24 4.47
N LEU A 69 -33.24 -2.29 3.28
CA LEU A 69 -33.17 -1.19 2.31
C LEU A 69 -33.76 -1.62 0.96
N GLU A 70 -34.76 -2.51 0.97
CA GLU A 70 -35.76 -2.51 -0.11
C GLU A 70 -36.43 -1.13 -0.10
N THR A 71 -35.80 -0.17 -0.76
CA THR A 71 -36.44 1.05 -1.20
C THR A 71 -37.72 0.62 -1.88
N SER A 72 -38.86 1.18 -1.46
CA SER A 72 -40.18 0.88 -2.01
C SER A 72 -40.33 1.20 -3.52
N ASP A 73 -39.24 1.55 -4.20
CA ASP A 73 -39.18 1.99 -5.60
C ASP A 73 -38.64 0.94 -6.58
N GLY A 74 -38.18 -0.24 -6.13
CA GLY A 74 -37.82 -1.34 -7.05
C GLY A 74 -36.55 -1.12 -7.90
N GLU A 75 -35.71 -0.13 -7.55
CA GLU A 75 -34.43 0.13 -8.22
C GLU A 75 -33.38 -0.92 -7.79
N ASP A 76 -32.74 -1.57 -8.75
CA ASP A 76 -31.74 -2.62 -8.51
C ASP A 76 -30.42 -1.98 -8.00
N PRO A 77 -29.97 -2.26 -6.76
CA PRO A 77 -28.78 -1.64 -6.16
C PRO A 77 -27.51 -1.73 -7.02
N ASN A 78 -27.43 -2.75 -7.86
CA ASN A 78 -26.30 -3.02 -8.75
C ASN A 78 -26.20 -2.04 -9.92
N GLU A 79 -27.24 -1.29 -10.28
CA GLU A 79 -27.15 -0.31 -11.37
C GLU A 79 -26.16 0.83 -11.04
N THR A 80 -25.99 1.13 -9.75
CA THR A 80 -25.04 2.14 -9.29
C THR A 80 -23.61 1.61 -9.10
N ASN A 81 -23.41 0.29 -9.07
CA ASN A 81 -22.09 -0.35 -8.92
C ASN A 81 -21.38 -0.52 -10.26
N THR A 82 -21.10 0.58 -10.94
CA THR A 82 -20.33 0.56 -12.19
C THR A 82 -18.82 0.48 -11.93
N LEU A 83 -18.07 -0.03 -12.91
CA LEU A 83 -16.61 -0.05 -12.88
C LEU A 83 -16.03 1.36 -12.72
N GLU A 84 -16.67 2.38 -13.30
CA GLU A 84 -16.30 3.78 -13.15
C GLU A 84 -16.52 4.30 -11.72
N ALA A 85 -17.65 3.96 -11.11
CA ALA A 85 -17.93 4.30 -9.70
C ALA A 85 -16.91 3.63 -8.77
N SER A 86 -16.59 2.36 -9.02
CA SER A 86 -15.57 1.62 -8.28
C SER A 86 -14.17 2.20 -8.47
N PHE A 87 -13.79 2.55 -9.70
CA PHE A 87 -12.48 3.12 -10.02
C PHE A 87 -12.32 4.52 -9.42
N SER A 88 -13.29 5.40 -9.59
CA SER A 88 -13.26 6.75 -9.00
C SER A 88 -13.18 6.69 -7.48
N SER A 89 -13.91 5.76 -6.86
CA SER A 89 -13.86 5.53 -5.42
C SER A 89 -12.47 5.06 -4.95
N VAL A 90 -11.85 4.14 -5.68
CA VAL A 90 -10.47 3.69 -5.41
C VAL A 90 -9.48 4.85 -5.53
N MET A 91 -9.59 5.68 -6.58
CA MET A 91 -8.73 6.85 -6.79
C MET A 91 -8.86 7.88 -5.66
N ILE A 92 -10.09 8.18 -5.23
CA ILE A 92 -10.34 9.05 -4.07
C ILE A 92 -9.68 8.48 -2.81
N GLY A 93 -9.78 7.16 -2.61
CA GLY A 93 -9.08 6.48 -1.51
C GLY A 93 -7.57 6.71 -1.55
N TYR A 94 -6.92 6.57 -2.71
CA TYR A 94 -5.50 6.86 -2.84
C TYR A 94 -5.15 8.33 -2.59
N MET A 95 -5.97 9.26 -3.10
CA MET A 95 -5.77 10.69 -2.83
C MET A 95 -5.82 10.99 -1.33
N VAL A 96 -6.79 10.41 -0.61
CA VAL A 96 -6.90 10.58 0.84
C VAL A 96 -5.73 9.96 1.59
N ASN A 97 -5.19 8.82 1.10
CA ASN A 97 -3.99 8.22 1.69
C ASN A 97 -2.75 9.12 1.61
N TYR A 98 -2.66 10.04 0.64
CA TYR A 98 -1.58 11.03 0.59
C TYR A 98 -1.72 12.13 1.65
N VAL A 99 -2.95 12.45 2.06
CA VAL A 99 -3.22 13.45 3.10
C VAL A 99 -3.05 12.84 4.48
N ALA A 100 -3.61 11.64 4.69
CA ALA A 100 -3.61 10.98 5.98
C ALA A 100 -3.45 9.46 5.82
N PRO A 101 -2.48 8.85 6.53
CA PRO A 101 -2.21 7.44 6.38
C PRO A 101 -3.43 6.60 6.78
N ARG A 102 -3.78 5.64 5.91
CA ARG A 102 -4.84 4.62 6.13
C ARG A 102 -6.28 5.15 6.14
N LEU A 103 -6.52 6.45 5.96
CA LEU A 103 -7.89 6.97 5.82
C LEU A 103 -8.50 6.69 4.44
N GLY A 104 -7.68 6.37 3.45
CA GLY A 104 -8.14 6.11 2.08
C GLY A 104 -9.07 4.92 1.94
N GLU A 105 -8.89 3.90 2.79
CA GLU A 105 -9.75 2.71 2.80
C GLU A 105 -11.16 3.03 3.29
N ILE A 106 -11.29 3.93 4.27
CA ILE A 106 -12.57 4.43 4.75
C ILE A 106 -13.19 5.36 3.71
N ALA A 107 -12.39 6.23 3.09
CA ALA A 107 -12.86 7.22 2.13
C ALA A 107 -13.46 6.59 0.86
N ARG A 108 -12.85 5.54 0.31
CA ARG A 108 -13.44 4.81 -0.83
C ARG A 108 -14.79 4.18 -0.47
N VAL A 109 -14.88 3.58 0.71
CA VAL A 109 -16.13 2.94 1.16
C VAL A 109 -17.21 4.01 1.36
N ALA A 110 -16.86 5.13 1.99
CA ALA A 110 -17.77 6.25 2.21
C ALA A 110 -18.28 6.85 0.89
N ASN A 111 -17.39 7.09 -0.08
CA ASN A 111 -17.77 7.59 -1.39
C ASN A 111 -18.68 6.60 -2.15
N MET A 112 -18.45 5.29 -2.03
CA MET A 112 -19.30 4.29 -2.66
C MET A 112 -20.67 4.16 -1.96
N SER A 113 -20.71 4.17 -0.63
CA SER A 113 -21.98 4.15 0.13
C SER A 113 -22.81 5.42 -0.08
N ALA A 114 -22.18 6.54 -0.46
CA ALA A 114 -22.89 7.78 -0.77
C ALA A 114 -23.48 7.79 -2.19
N ARG A 115 -23.02 6.90 -3.07
CA ARG A 115 -23.44 6.80 -4.49
C ARG A 115 -24.31 5.59 -4.79
N SER A 116 -24.41 4.66 -3.85
CA SER A 116 -25.13 3.40 -3.97
C SER A 116 -26.02 3.17 -2.76
N SER A 117 -27.00 2.28 -2.88
CA SER A 117 -27.88 1.89 -1.77
C SER A 117 -27.23 0.92 -0.77
N PHE A 118 -25.96 0.54 -0.96
CA PHE A 118 -25.25 -0.35 -0.04
C PHE A 118 -24.87 0.33 1.29
N ARG A 119 -25.08 -0.39 2.41
CA ARG A 119 -24.65 0.07 3.73
C ARG A 119 -23.13 0.17 3.82
N PHE A 120 -22.64 1.24 4.45
CA PHE A 120 -21.21 1.44 4.74
C PHE A 120 -20.57 0.24 5.42
N SER A 121 -21.25 -0.39 6.39
CA SER A 121 -20.72 -1.56 7.12
C SER A 121 -20.46 -2.77 6.22
N SER A 122 -21.36 -3.03 5.27
CA SER A 122 -21.23 -4.15 4.33
C SER A 122 -20.07 -3.91 3.35
N LEU A 123 -20.01 -2.71 2.78
CA LEU A 123 -18.90 -2.30 1.91
C LEU A 123 -17.56 -2.28 2.66
N PHE A 124 -17.53 -1.82 3.91
CA PHE A 124 -16.32 -1.85 4.73
C PHE A 124 -15.85 -3.29 4.99
N GLY A 125 -16.79 -4.20 5.25
CA GLY A 125 -16.53 -5.63 5.39
C GLY A 125 -15.85 -6.24 4.16
N THR A 126 -16.23 -5.81 2.94
CA THR A 126 -15.56 -6.26 1.71
C THR A 126 -14.09 -5.87 1.68
N VAL A 127 -13.76 -4.63 2.05
CA VAL A 127 -12.38 -4.13 2.05
C VAL A 127 -11.55 -4.85 3.11
N VAL A 128 -12.11 -5.08 4.30
CA VAL A 128 -11.42 -5.83 5.37
C VAL A 128 -11.19 -7.29 4.94
N SER A 129 -12.19 -7.94 4.35
CA SER A 129 -12.08 -9.31 3.83
C SER A 129 -10.99 -9.40 2.75
N GLU A 130 -10.96 -8.42 1.83
CA GLU A 130 -9.91 -8.28 0.82
C GLU A 130 -8.51 -8.23 1.46
N ARG A 131 -8.31 -7.42 2.51
CA ARG A 131 -7.01 -7.33 3.21
C ARG A 131 -6.62 -8.64 3.87
N ILE A 132 -7.56 -9.32 4.53
CA ILE A 132 -7.29 -10.60 5.19
C ILE A 132 -6.88 -11.64 4.16
N PHE A 133 -7.60 -11.72 3.04
CA PHE A 133 -7.26 -12.63 1.96
C PHE A 133 -5.88 -12.31 1.37
N ASP A 134 -5.58 -11.04 1.11
CA ASP A 134 -4.27 -10.61 0.61
C ASP A 134 -3.14 -10.99 1.58
N MET A 135 -3.34 -10.84 2.90
CA MET A 135 -2.37 -11.25 3.93
C MET A 135 -2.17 -12.77 3.98
N VAL A 136 -3.25 -13.54 3.87
CA VAL A 136 -3.19 -15.01 3.86
C VAL A 136 -2.46 -15.51 2.62
N VAL A 137 -2.77 -14.96 1.44
CA VAL A 137 -2.09 -15.30 0.17
C VAL A 137 -0.61 -14.93 0.23
N LEU A 138 -0.27 -13.74 0.74
CA LEU A 138 1.12 -13.33 0.92
C LEU A 138 1.86 -14.25 1.89
N GLY A 139 1.21 -14.65 2.99
CA GLY A 139 1.75 -15.62 3.94
C GLY A 139 2.02 -16.97 3.29
N MET A 140 1.08 -17.50 2.51
CA MET A 140 1.27 -18.75 1.77
C MET A 140 2.39 -18.64 0.72
N ALA A 141 2.49 -17.52 0.02
CA ALA A 141 3.56 -17.27 -0.94
C ALA A 141 4.94 -17.20 -0.26
N LEU A 142 5.02 -16.63 0.95
CA LEU A 142 6.25 -16.61 1.72
C LEU A 142 6.65 -18.03 2.17
N LEU A 143 5.68 -18.83 2.65
CA LEU A 143 5.92 -20.21 3.05
C LEU A 143 6.34 -21.09 1.86
N SER A 144 5.76 -20.88 0.67
CA SER A 144 6.16 -21.61 -0.53
C SER A 144 7.59 -21.24 -0.96
N ALA A 145 7.99 -19.97 -0.81
CA ALA A 145 9.37 -19.55 -1.05
C ALA A 145 10.36 -20.26 -0.12
N ILE A 146 10.02 -20.43 1.17
CA ILE A 146 10.85 -21.18 2.13
C ILE A 146 10.96 -22.65 1.71
N GLY A 147 9.85 -23.27 1.31
CA GLY A 147 9.85 -24.65 0.80
C GLY A 147 10.73 -24.84 -0.43
N LEU A 148 10.64 -23.92 -1.41
CA LEU A 148 11.45 -23.95 -2.62
C LEU A 148 12.95 -23.73 -2.36
N LEU A 149 13.28 -22.91 -1.37
CA LEU A 149 14.66 -22.60 -0.99
C LEU A 149 15.23 -23.52 0.08
N PHE A 150 14.49 -24.54 0.53
CA PHE A 150 14.88 -25.39 1.66
C PHE A 150 16.26 -26.04 1.44
N ASP A 151 16.50 -26.60 0.25
CA ASP A 151 17.77 -27.21 -0.14
C ASP A 151 18.92 -26.20 -0.27
N ARG A 152 18.60 -24.90 -0.34
CA ARG A 152 19.56 -23.79 -0.52
C ARG A 152 19.74 -22.96 0.73
N ILE A 153 19.13 -23.34 1.86
CA ILE A 153 19.23 -22.63 3.14
C ILE A 153 20.70 -22.46 3.57
N GLY A 154 21.54 -23.50 3.40
CA GLY A 154 22.96 -23.41 3.76
C GLY A 154 23.73 -22.35 2.95
N VAL A 155 23.41 -22.20 1.66
CA VAL A 155 24.02 -21.19 0.78
C VAL A 155 23.51 -19.79 1.14
N LEU A 156 22.22 -19.65 1.44
CA LEU A 156 21.63 -18.39 1.90
C LEU A 156 22.23 -17.93 3.22
N GLN A 157 22.45 -18.86 4.15
CA GLN A 157 23.09 -18.55 5.42
C GLN A 157 24.53 -18.05 5.21
N ALA A 158 25.31 -18.71 4.37
CA ALA A 158 26.69 -18.34 4.12
C ALA A 158 26.84 -17.01 3.35
N GLN A 159 25.98 -16.75 2.36
CA GLN A 159 26.10 -15.56 1.49
C GLN A 159 25.38 -14.33 2.04
N PHE A 160 24.27 -14.49 2.76
CA PHE A 160 23.46 -13.36 3.22
C PHE A 160 23.50 -13.20 4.75
N LEU A 161 23.20 -14.26 5.51
CA LEU A 161 23.06 -14.15 6.97
C LEU A 161 24.40 -13.97 7.69
N GLY A 162 25.45 -14.69 7.29
CA GLY A 162 26.79 -14.57 7.88
C GLY A 162 27.37 -13.16 7.76
N PRO A 163 27.42 -12.57 6.54
CA PRO A 163 27.88 -11.20 6.36
C PRO A 163 27.01 -10.16 7.07
N ALA A 164 25.68 -10.31 7.04
CA ALA A 164 24.76 -9.41 7.73
C ALA A 164 24.97 -9.45 9.26
N TRP A 165 25.12 -10.64 9.85
CA TRP A 165 25.40 -10.82 11.27
C TRP A 165 26.75 -10.21 11.67
N ARG A 166 27.77 -10.39 10.83
CA ARG A 166 29.09 -9.78 11.05
C ARG A 166 29.02 -8.26 11.00
N ASN A 167 28.27 -7.69 10.05
CA ASN A 167 28.10 -6.25 9.95
C ASN A 167 27.39 -5.69 11.19
N VAL A 168 26.30 -6.34 11.65
CA VAL A 168 25.57 -5.93 12.86
C VAL A 168 26.43 -6.03 14.11
N THR A 169 27.20 -7.10 14.27
CA THR A 169 28.09 -7.28 15.44
C THR A 169 29.33 -6.40 15.39
N SER A 170 29.73 -5.93 14.20
CA SER A 170 30.80 -4.95 14.03
C SER A 170 30.37 -3.50 14.28
N LEU A 171 29.07 -3.23 14.44
CA LEU A 171 28.60 -1.90 14.79
C LEU A 171 28.99 -1.59 16.24
N PRO A 172 29.79 -0.54 16.50
CA PRO A 172 30.11 -0.14 17.87
C PRO A 172 28.82 0.26 18.59
N PHE A 173 28.66 -0.18 19.83
CA PHE A 173 27.45 0.06 20.64
C PHE A 173 27.08 1.56 20.77
N GLY A 174 28.05 2.46 20.58
CA GLY A 174 27.83 3.92 20.52
C GLY A 174 27.06 4.42 19.29
N TRP A 175 27.06 3.69 18.17
CA TRP A 175 26.28 4.04 16.98
C TRP A 175 24.78 3.78 17.16
N LEU A 176 24.40 2.82 18.01
CA LEU A 176 23.01 2.49 18.36
C LEU A 176 22.34 3.52 19.28
N LEU A 177 23.13 4.34 19.98
CA LEU A 177 22.64 5.35 20.93
C LEU A 177 22.95 6.81 20.55
N GLY A 178 23.84 7.07 19.58
CA GLY A 178 24.22 8.44 19.22
C GLY A 178 25.29 8.56 18.13
N GLY A 179 25.23 7.76 17.07
CA GLY A 179 26.20 7.80 15.97
C GLY A 179 25.96 8.96 15.00
N GLY A 180 26.24 10.19 15.43
CA GLY A 180 26.16 11.38 14.55
C GLY A 180 26.91 12.63 15.03
N LEU A 181 27.85 12.51 15.97
CA LEU A 181 28.61 13.68 16.48
C LEU A 181 30.14 13.57 16.38
N ALA A 182 30.68 12.57 15.70
CA ALA A 182 32.12 12.52 15.49
C ALA A 182 32.46 11.76 14.19
N LEU A 183 32.38 12.49 13.08
CA LEU A 183 33.32 12.46 11.95
C LEU A 183 32.82 13.40 10.84
#